data_AF-A0A8J7XLM7-F1
#
_entry.id   AF-A0A8J7XLM7-F1
#
_cell.length_a   1.000
_cell.length_b   1.000
_cell.length_c   1.000
_cell.angle_alpha   90.00
_cell.angle_beta   90.00
_cell.angle_gamma   90.00
#
_symmetry.space_group_name_H-M   'P 1'
#
loop_
_entity.id
_entity.type
_entity.pdbx_description
1 polymer ?
#
loop_
_entity_poly.entity_id
_entity_poly.type
_entity_poly.pdbx_seq_one_letter_code
_entity_poly.pdbx_strand_id
1 'polypeptide(L)' 'MIKEIYLKNFRGIRTGKLENFAQFTILLGPNNSGKTTILEALYLLFSTIHSRLYHEGNFIPCL' A
#
# COMPACT_ATOMS: atom_id res chain seq x y z
N MET A 1 -7.33 -10.16 8.31
CA MET A 1 -6.83 -8.92 8.92
C MET A 1 -5.34 -8.81 8.62
N ILE A 2 -4.86 -7.66 8.16
CA ILE A 2 -3.44 -7.42 7.87
C ILE A 2 -2.68 -7.35 9.20
N LYS A 3 -1.57 -8.07 9.34
CA LYS A 3 -0.75 -8.06 10.56
C LYS A 3 0.38 -7.04 10.49
N GLU A 4 1.08 -7.04 9.36
CA GLU A 4 2.20 -6.15 9.09
C GLU A 4 2.35 -5.93 7.58
N ILE A 5 3.04 -4.86 7.22
CA ILE A 5 3.44 -4.55 5.85
C ILE A 5 4.90 -4.11 5.88
N TYR A 6 5.69 -4.67 4.97
CA TYR A 6 7.07 -4.27 4.74
C TYR A 6 7.22 -3.67 3.35
N LEU A 7 7.82 -2.48 3.30
CA LEU A 7 8.07 -1.70 2.09
C LEU A 7 9.57 -1.59 1.89
N LYS A 8 10.05 -1.92 0.69
CA LYS A 8 11.45 -1.79 0.31
C LYS A 8 11.56 -1.22 -1.10
N ASN A 9 12.24 -0.09 -1.23
CA ASN A 9 12.42 0.65 -2.48
C ASN A 9 11.11 0.84 -3.25
N PHE A 10 10.03 1.20 -2.54
CA PHE A 10 8.71 1.41 -3.12
C PHE A 10 8.37 2.90 -3.11
N ARG A 11 8.31 3.50 -4.31
CA ARG A 11 8.15 4.94 -4.50
C ARG A 11 9.16 5.73 -3.65
N GLY A 12 8.70 6.71 -2.86
CA GLY A 12 9.53 7.51 -1.97
C GLY A 12 10.02 6.81 -0.70
N ILE A 13 9.65 5.54 -0.47
CA ILE A 13 10.04 4.79 0.74
C ILE A 13 11.16 3.81 0.41
N ARG A 14 12.38 4.11 0.89
CA ARG A 14 13.53 3.19 0.79
C ARG A 14 13.31 1.93 1.63
N THR A 15 12.90 2.10 2.88
CA THR A 15 12.59 1.01 3.82
C THR A 15 11.54 1.50 4.80
N GLY A 16 10.48 0.72 5.00
CA GLY A 16 9.44 1.01 5.98
C GLY A 16 8.76 -0.26 6.47
N LYS A 17 8.43 -0.32 7.76
CA LYS A 17 7.67 -1.42 8.35
C LYS A 17 6.51 -0.82 9.15
N LEU A 18 5.29 -1.27 8.85
CA LEU A 18 4.12 -0.98 9.66
C LEU A 18 3.64 -2.30 10.28
N GLU A 19 3.51 -2.30 11.59
CA GLU A 19 3.06 -3.44 12.40
C GLU A 19 1.81 -3.06 13.18
N ASN A 20 1.16 -4.06 13.79
CA ASN A 20 0.06 -3.85 14.74
C ASN A 20 -1.12 -3.05 14.17
N PHE A 21 -1.50 -3.33 12.91
CA PHE A 21 -2.72 -2.77 12.34
C PHE A 21 -3.91 -3.14 13.20
N ALA A 22 -4.66 -2.14 13.65
CA ALA A 22 -5.95 -2.33 14.30
C ALA A 22 -7.05 -2.50 13.24
N GLN A 23 -8.24 -2.94 13.67
CA GLN A 23 -9.42 -3.01 12.80
C GLN A 23 -9.73 -1.65 12.14
N PHE A 24 -9.42 -0.57 12.85
CA PHE A 24 -9.45 0.80 12.35
C PHE A 24 -8.10 1.47 12.60
N THR A 25 -7.44 1.91 11.53
CA THR A 25 -6.10 2.52 11.58
C THR A 25 -6.12 3.86 10.86
N ILE A 26 -5.64 4.92 11.52
CA ILE A 26 -5.48 6.25 10.93
C ILE A 26 -3.98 6.50 10.71
N LEU A 27 -3.60 6.89 9.49
CA LEU A 27 -2.25 7.31 9.17
C LEU A 27 -2.13 8.83 9.36
N LEU A 28 -1.36 9.28 10.35
CA LEU A 28 -1.13 10.70 10.64
C LEU A 28 0.26 11.15 10.20
N GLY A 29 0.40 12.45 9.94
CA GLY A 29 1.69 13.09 9.66
C GLY A 29 1.63 14.13 8.54
N PRO A 30 2.73 14.86 8.28
CA PRO A 30 2.80 15.90 7.25
C PRO A 30 2.55 15.39 5.82
N ASN A 31 2.21 16.28 4.89
CA ASN A 31 2.16 15.90 3.47
C ASN A 31 3.49 15.30 3.01
N ASN A 32 3.42 14.40 2.04
CA ASN A 32 4.58 13.69 1.49
C ASN A 32 5.32 12.76 2.48
N SER A 33 4.78 12.49 3.68
CA SER A 33 5.37 11.58 4.66
C SER A 33 5.22 10.08 4.34
N GLY A 34 4.77 9.71 3.13
CA GLY A 34 4.58 8.33 2.71
C GLY A 34 3.21 7.71 2.99
N LYS A 35 2.23 8.47 3.50
CA LYS A 35 0.87 7.95 3.78
C LYS A 35 0.17 7.41 2.52
N THR A 36 0.15 8.19 1.44
CA THR A 36 -0.40 7.76 0.15
C THR A 36 0.34 6.54 -0.38
N THR A 37 1.67 6.52 -0.25
CA THR A 37 2.50 5.37 -0.65
C THR A 37 2.12 4.08 0.08
N ILE A 38 1.81 4.15 1.38
CA ILE A 38 1.33 2.98 2.15
C ILE A 38 -0.02 2.49 1.60
N LEU A 39 -0.95 3.40 1.30
CA LEU A 39 -2.26 3.04 0.74
C LEU A 39 -2.15 2.45 -0.67
N GLU A 40 -1.24 2.95 -1.51
CA GLU A 40 -0.98 2.42 -2.84
C GLU A 40 -0.36 1.03 -2.80
N ALA A 41 0.57 0.78 -1.87
CA ALA A 41 1.14 -0.56 -1.67
C ALA A 41 0.07 -1.56 -1.21
N LEU A 42 -0.81 -1.15 -0.30
CA LEU A 42 -1.98 -1.93 0.12
C LEU A 42 -2.89 -2.25 -1.05
N TYR A 43 -3.23 -1.24 -1.85
CA TYR A 43 -4.05 -1.40 -3.04
C TYR A 43 -3.41 -2.40 -4.02
N LEU A 44 -2.13 -2.26 -4.33
CA LEU A 44 -1.39 -3.17 -5.22
C LEU A 44 -1.39 -4.61 -4.70
N LEU A 45 -1.16 -4.80 -3.39
CA LEU A 45 -1.18 -6.12 -2.75
C LEU A 45 -2.55 -6.79 -2.92
N PHE A 46 -3.63 -6.10 -2.55
CA PHE A 46 -4.97 -6.66 -2.66
C PHE A 46 -5.39 -6.93 -4.09
N SER A 47 -4.97 -6.05 -4.99
CA SER A 47 -5.22 -6.14 -6.42
C SER A 47 -4.57 -7.35 -7.05
N THR A 48 -3.32 -7.61 -6.68
CA THR A 48 -2.56 -8.79 -7.13
C THR A 48 -3.18 -10.07 -6.60
N ILE A 49 -3.63 -10.08 -5.33
CA ILE A 49 -4.30 -11.24 -4.72
C ILE A 49 -5.69 -11.49 -5.35
N HIS A 50 -6.43 -10.45 -5.69
CA HIS A 50 -7.79 -10.52 -6.25
C HIS A 50 -7.82 -10.48 -7.79
N SER A 51 -6.85 -11.08 -8.48
CA SER A 51 -6.73 -11.10 -9.95
C SER A 51 -7.93 -11.70 -10.74
N ARG A 52 -9.14 -11.81 -10.15
CA ARG A 52 -10.43 -11.92 -10.86
C ARG A 52 -11.14 -10.58 -11.15
N LEU A 53 -10.68 -9.42 -10.63
CA LEU A 53 -11.39 -8.14 -10.83
C LEU A 53 -10.63 -7.12 -11.71
N TYR A 54 -9.57 -7.54 -12.40
CA TYR A 54 -8.77 -6.69 -13.30
C TYR A 54 -9.17 -6.77 -14.78
N HIS A 55 -10.39 -7.22 -15.08
CA HIS A 55 -11.00 -7.01 -16.38
C HIS A 55 -11.78 -5.69 -16.36
N GLU A 56 -11.08 -4.55 -16.39
CA GLU A 56 -11.57 -3.30 -17.00
C GLU A 56 -10.45 -2.25 -17.08
N GLY A 57 -9.49 -2.52 -17.97
CA GLY A 57 -8.97 -1.50 -18.89
C GLY A 57 -7.96 -0.44 -18.41
N ASN A 58 -7.71 -0.24 -17.11
CA ASN A 58 -6.74 0.78 -16.68
C ASN A 58 -5.53 0.17 -15.97
N PHE A 59 -4.45 0.09 -16.75
CA PHE A 59 -3.07 -0.15 -16.39
C PHE A 59 -2.73 0.52 -15.05
N ILE A 60 -2.22 -0.25 -14.08
CA ILE A 60 -1.36 0.30 -13.03
C ILE A 60 0.05 0.21 -13.62
N PRO A 61 0.58 1.25 -14.28
CA PRO A 61 2.00 1.28 -14.52
C PRO A 61 2.64 1.31 -13.13
N CYS A 62 3.50 0.33 -12.84
CA CYS A 62 4.45 0.45 -11.76
C CYS A 62 5.30 1.70 -12.00
N LEU A 63 4.84 2.83 -11.46
CA LEU A 63 5.57 4.07 -11.20
C LEU A 63 5.70 4.23 -9.68
#